data_AF-A0A0V0RWT2-F1
#
_entry.id   AF-A0A0V0RWT2-F1
#
_cell.length_a   1.000
_cell.length_b   1.000
_cell.length_c   1.000
_cell.angle_alpha   90.00
_cell.angle_beta   90.00
_cell.angle_gamma   90.00
#
_symmetry.space_group_name_H-M   'P 1'
#
loop_
_entity.id
_entity.type
_entity.pdbx_description
1 polymer ?
#
loop_
_entity_poly.entity_id
_entity_poly.type
_entity_poly.pdbx_seq_one_letter_code
_entity_poly.pdbx_strand_id
1 'polypeptide(L)'
;LQLYPEKELVFKGPFTKVVTTTLQLTNPTDKTVCFKVKTTAPKQYYVRPNSGIILSKKTINISIMLQPLLHDNPAELRHKFMVQSVFMPESGCNLETIWKSVPDGGFMDSKLRAVLLPVSEEEVEDFTSDYQQHSSSVCELNIF
;
A
#
# COMPACT_ATOMS: atom_id res chain seq x y z
N LEU A 1 4.08 -15.34 2.14
CA LEU A 1 2.95 -14.50 2.60
C LEU A 1 1.83 -14.59 1.59
N GLN A 2 0.58 -14.39 2.00
CA GLN A 2 -0.55 -14.21 1.08
C GLN A 2 -0.74 -12.71 0.83
N LEU A 3 -0.81 -12.32 -0.43
CA LEU A 3 -0.90 -10.93 -0.86
C LEU A 3 -2.27 -10.66 -1.45
N TYR A 4 -2.87 -9.53 -1.10
CA TYR A 4 -4.06 -9.02 -1.76
C TYR A 4 -3.91 -7.53 -2.07
N PRO A 5 -3.98 -7.11 -3.33
CA PRO A 5 -4.04 -7.94 -4.55
C PRO A 5 -2.76 -8.76 -4.78
N GLU A 6 -2.86 -9.91 -5.48
CA GLU A 6 -1.75 -10.88 -5.59
C GLU A 6 -0.69 -10.48 -6.65
N LYS A 7 -1.13 -9.96 -7.80
CA LYS A 7 -0.28 -9.75 -8.98
C LYS A 7 -0.11 -8.29 -9.36
N GLU A 8 -1.12 -7.47 -9.12
CA GLU A 8 -1.19 -6.12 -9.69
C GLU A 8 -1.68 -5.12 -8.66
N LEU A 9 -0.96 -4.01 -8.53
CA LEU A 9 -1.34 -2.86 -7.73
C LEU A 9 -1.88 -1.79 -8.65
N VAL A 10 -3.18 -1.55 -8.55
CA VAL A 10 -3.89 -0.58 -9.39
C VAL A 10 -3.85 0.79 -8.72
N PHE A 11 -3.39 1.78 -9.48
CA PHE A 11 -3.41 3.20 -9.13
C PHE A 11 -4.37 3.89 -10.10
N LYS A 12 -5.51 4.32 -9.58
CA LYS A 12 -6.48 5.11 -10.34
C LYS A 12 -6.07 6.58 -10.30
N GLY A 13 -6.07 7.25 -11.45
CA GLY A 13 -5.77 8.67 -11.54
C GLY A 13 -6.80 9.57 -10.82
N PRO A 14 -6.69 10.90 -10.96
CA PRO A 14 -5.72 11.60 -11.80
C PRO A 14 -4.32 11.60 -11.17
N PHE A 15 -3.27 11.45 -11.99
CA PHE A 15 -1.87 11.39 -11.50
C PHE A 15 -1.24 12.78 -11.27
N THR A 16 -2.04 13.83 -11.23
CA THR A 16 -1.63 15.19 -10.85
C THR A 16 -1.55 15.38 -9.33
N LYS A 17 -2.10 14.42 -8.57
CA LYS A 17 -2.09 14.38 -7.11
C LYS A 17 -1.50 13.05 -6.63
N VAL A 18 -1.23 12.95 -5.34
CA VAL A 18 -0.83 11.69 -4.72
C VAL A 18 -1.97 10.68 -4.84
N VAL A 19 -1.67 9.51 -5.39
CA VAL A 19 -2.62 8.39 -5.50
C VAL A 19 -2.20 7.31 -4.53
N THR A 20 -3.13 6.83 -3.70
CA THR A 20 -2.86 5.78 -2.72
C THR A 20 -3.56 4.49 -3.11
N THR A 21 -2.83 3.38 -3.02
CA THR A 21 -3.37 2.03 -3.10
C THR A 21 -2.94 1.23 -1.88
N THR A 22 -3.70 0.20 -1.54
CA THR A 22 -3.44 -0.63 -0.35
C THR A 22 -3.02 -2.03 -0.77
N LEU A 23 -1.88 -2.49 -0.26
CA LEU A 23 -1.42 -3.87 -0.34
C LEU A 23 -1.64 -4.53 1.02
N GLN A 24 -2.43 -5.58 1.05
CA GLN A 24 -2.64 -6.39 2.24
C GLN A 24 -1.68 -7.58 2.25
N LEU A 25 -0.98 -7.76 3.37
CA LEU A 25 -0.13 -8.93 3.62
C LEU A 25 -0.72 -9.76 4.76
N THR A 26 -1.07 -11.01 4.46
CA THR A 26 -1.54 -11.99 5.44
C THR A 26 -0.45 -13.04 5.67
N ASN A 27 -0.17 -13.31 6.94
CA ASN A 27 0.69 -14.41 7.34
C ASN A 27 -0.17 -15.64 7.69
N PRO A 28 -0.31 -16.62 6.78
CA PRO A 28 -1.09 -17.82 7.06
C PRO A 28 -0.36 -18.83 7.96
N THR A 29 0.92 -18.60 8.28
CA THR A 29 1.76 -19.55 9.01
C THR A 29 1.63 -19.36 10.53
N ASP A 30 2.11 -20.35 11.27
CA ASP A 30 2.18 -20.32 12.74
C ASP A 30 3.44 -19.64 13.28
N LYS A 31 4.31 -19.15 12.39
CA LYS A 31 5.56 -18.47 12.72
C LYS A 31 5.45 -16.98 12.46
N THR A 32 6.26 -16.19 13.17
CA THR A 32 6.42 -14.77 12.88
C THR A 32 7.22 -14.57 11.59
N VAL A 33 6.79 -13.64 10.74
CA VAL A 33 7.42 -13.36 9.44
C VAL A 33 7.84 -11.90 9.39
N CYS A 34 9.08 -11.65 8.99
CA CYS A 34 9.58 -10.32 8.68
C CYS A 34 9.35 -10.03 7.19
N PHE A 35 9.02 -8.78 6.85
CA PHE A 35 8.83 -8.37 5.46
C PHE A 35 9.55 -7.05 5.15
N LYS A 36 9.86 -6.86 3.87
CA LYS A 36 10.40 -5.62 3.30
C LYS A 36 9.83 -5.43 1.89
N VAL A 37 9.32 -4.24 1.62
CA VAL A 37 8.83 -3.84 0.30
C VAL A 37 9.95 -3.12 -0.45
N LYS A 38 10.21 -3.55 -1.68
CA LYS A 38 11.14 -2.93 -2.62
C LYS A 38 10.38 -2.54 -3.90
N THR A 39 10.85 -1.52 -4.59
CA THR A 39 10.27 -1.05 -5.87
C THR A 39 11.37 -0.70 -6.86
N THR A 40 11.08 -0.80 -8.15
CA THR A 40 11.98 -0.35 -9.22
C THR A 40 11.99 1.17 -9.40
N ALA A 41 11.08 1.91 -8.76
CA ALA A 41 10.98 3.37 -8.87
C ALA A 41 10.84 4.05 -7.48
N PRO A 42 11.86 3.96 -6.60
CA PRO A 42 11.77 4.44 -5.22
C PRO A 42 11.55 5.95 -5.08
N LYS A 43 11.86 6.75 -6.12
CA LYS A 43 11.58 8.19 -6.14
C LYS A 43 10.10 8.50 -6.33
N GLN A 44 9.36 7.61 -7.01
CA GLN A 44 7.96 7.85 -7.37
C GLN A 44 6.98 7.27 -6.35
N TYR A 45 7.43 6.38 -5.46
CA TYR A 45 6.56 5.71 -4.51
C TYR A 45 7.01 5.91 -3.08
N TYR A 46 6.06 6.30 -2.23
CA TYR A 46 6.20 6.28 -0.79
C TYR A 46 5.41 5.09 -0.22
N VAL A 47 6.06 4.26 0.58
CA VAL A 47 5.48 3.01 1.11
C VAL A 47 5.48 3.05 2.63
N ARG A 48 4.30 2.83 3.25
CA ARG A 48 4.12 2.84 4.69
C ARG A 48 3.22 1.70 5.17
N PRO A 49 3.71 0.80 6.05
CA PRO A 49 5.12 0.58 6.40
C PRO A 49 5.91 -0.03 5.22
N ASN A 50 7.19 0.35 5.04
CA ASN A 50 8.05 -0.26 4.01
C ASN A 50 8.73 -1.57 4.48
N SER A 51 8.80 -1.81 5.78
CA SER A 51 9.30 -3.05 6.37
C SER A 51 8.66 -3.25 7.74
N GLY A 52 8.65 -4.49 8.23
CA GLY A 52 8.13 -4.77 9.56
C GLY A 52 8.01 -6.26 9.84
N ILE A 53 7.21 -6.56 10.86
CA ILE A 53 6.97 -7.91 11.35
C ILE A 53 5.47 -8.19 11.28
N ILE A 54 5.10 -9.39 10.86
CA ILE A 54 3.73 -9.90 10.86
C ILE A 54 3.71 -11.15 11.74
N LEU A 55 2.94 -11.08 12.83
CA LEU A 55 2.76 -12.21 13.73
C LEU A 55 2.01 -13.36 13.04
N SER A 56 2.07 -14.54 13.66
CA SER A 56 1.29 -15.70 13.27
C SER A 56 -0.19 -15.37 13.06
N LYS A 57 -0.76 -15.82 11.94
CA LYS A 57 -2.17 -15.61 11.54
C LYS A 57 -2.63 -14.15 11.50
N LYS A 58 -1.71 -13.17 11.46
CA LYS A 58 -2.06 -11.75 11.38
C LYS A 58 -2.01 -11.23 9.94
N THR A 59 -2.75 -10.15 9.75
CA THR A 59 -2.82 -9.39 8.51
C THR A 59 -2.43 -7.95 8.78
N ILE A 60 -1.69 -7.35 7.86
CA ILE A 60 -1.36 -5.93 7.88
C ILE A 60 -1.72 -5.28 6.55
N ASN A 61 -1.99 -3.98 6.59
CA ASN A 61 -2.23 -3.17 5.40
C ASN A 61 -1.03 -2.24 5.19
N ILE A 62 -0.53 -2.20 3.96
CA ILE A 62 0.56 -1.34 3.51
C ILE A 62 -0.01 -0.32 2.54
N SER A 63 0.11 0.95 2.88
CA SER A 63 -0.24 2.05 2.01
C SER A 63 0.91 2.35 1.06
N ILE A 64 0.63 2.32 -0.24
CA ILE A 64 1.57 2.64 -1.31
C ILE A 64 1.05 3.88 -2.02
N MET A 65 1.81 4.96 -1.92
CA MET A 65 1.48 6.28 -2.43
C MET A 65 2.34 6.59 -3.65
N LEU A 66 1.71 6.73 -4.82
CA LEU A 66 2.34 7.24 -6.04
C LEU A 66 2.38 8.77 -5.97
N GLN A 67 3.56 9.35 -6.14
CA GLN A 67 3.75 10.80 -6.23
C GLN A 67 3.21 11.35 -7.56
N PRO A 68 2.80 12.63 -7.61
CA PRO A 68 2.34 13.26 -8.84
C PRO A 68 3.34 13.10 -10.00
N LEU A 69 2.82 12.74 -11.17
CA LEU A 69 3.60 12.65 -12.40
C LEU A 69 3.61 14.02 -13.08
N LEU A 70 4.80 14.59 -13.31
CA LEU A 70 4.93 15.93 -13.89
C LEU A 70 4.84 15.92 -15.42
N HIS A 71 5.41 14.90 -16.10
CA HIS A 71 5.51 14.89 -17.57
C HIS A 71 5.54 13.48 -18.21
N ASP A 72 5.38 12.41 -17.42
CA ASP A 72 5.50 11.04 -17.92
C ASP A 72 4.17 10.52 -18.45
N ASN A 73 4.18 9.84 -19.61
CA ASN A 73 3.04 9.06 -20.07
C ASN A 73 2.81 7.90 -19.09
N PRO A 74 1.69 7.88 -18.33
CA PRO A 74 1.45 6.86 -17.31
C PRO A 74 1.47 5.43 -17.85
N ALA A 75 1.13 5.24 -19.13
CA ALA A 75 1.10 3.95 -19.80
C ALA A 75 2.50 3.34 -20.03
N GLU A 76 3.56 4.16 -20.02
CA GLU A 76 4.95 3.70 -20.20
C GLU A 76 5.62 3.32 -18.87
N LEU A 77 5.02 3.68 -17.74
CA LEU A 77 5.54 3.42 -16.41
C LEU A 77 5.32 1.95 -15.99
N ARG A 78 6.25 1.07 -16.41
CA ARG A 78 6.25 -0.37 -16.08
C ARG A 78 6.91 -0.66 -14.75
N HIS A 79 6.48 0.02 -13.68
CA HIS A 79 7.04 -0.16 -12.35
C HIS A 79 6.66 -1.50 -11.73
N LYS A 80 7.56 -2.06 -10.92
CA LYS A 80 7.37 -3.33 -10.21
C LYS A 80 7.63 -3.16 -8.72
N PHE A 81 6.87 -3.88 -7.93
CA PHE A 81 7.05 -4.03 -6.50
C PHE A 81 7.49 -5.45 -6.17
N MET A 82 8.24 -5.59 -5.09
CA MET A 82 8.66 -6.87 -4.56
C MET A 82 8.48 -6.85 -3.04
N VAL A 83 7.68 -7.78 -2.53
CA VAL A 83 7.59 -8.08 -1.11
C VAL A 83 8.57 -9.20 -0.83
N GLN A 84 9.66 -8.88 -0.16
CA GLN A 84 10.64 -9.83 0.32
C GLN A 84 10.27 -10.21 1.76
N SER A 85 10.32 -11.50 2.08
CA SER A 85 9.93 -12.01 3.40
C SER A 85 10.83 -13.14 3.88
N VAL A 86 10.89 -13.32 5.20
CA VAL A 86 11.67 -14.37 5.86
C VAL A 86 11.06 -14.71 7.21
N PHE A 87 11.18 -15.98 7.62
CA PHE A 87 10.76 -16.39 8.96
C PHE A 87 11.67 -15.77 10.02
N MET A 88 11.05 -15.25 11.08
CA MET A 88 11.79 -14.72 12.21
C MET A 88 12.39 -15.89 13.02
N PRO A 89 13.70 -15.84 13.33
CA PRO A 89 14.34 -16.83 14.21
C PRO A 89 13.70 -16.86 15.60
N GLU A 90 13.63 -18.04 16.21
CA GLU A 90 13.06 -18.25 17.55
C GLU A 90 13.83 -17.53 18.66
N SER A 91 15.13 -17.27 18.44
CA SER A 91 15.98 -16.51 19.37
C SER A 91 15.56 -15.05 19.54
N GLY A 92 14.69 -14.52 18.66
CA GLY A 92 14.30 -13.12 18.63
C GLY A 92 15.47 -12.24 18.22
N CYS A 93 15.39 -11.59 17.06
CA CYS A 93 16.48 -10.74 16.58
C CYS A 93 15.95 -9.46 15.92
N ASN A 94 16.81 -8.44 15.89
CA ASN A 94 16.52 -7.20 15.21
C ASN A 94 16.38 -7.45 13.69
N LEU A 95 15.40 -6.79 13.06
CA LEU A 95 15.19 -6.80 11.61
C LEU A 95 16.48 -6.55 10.82
N GLU A 96 17.33 -5.60 11.23
CA GLU A 96 18.59 -5.33 10.52
C GLU A 96 19.55 -6.51 10.52
N THR A 97 19.61 -7.26 11.62
CA THR A 97 20.44 -8.45 11.73
C THR A 97 19.93 -9.56 10.82
N ILE A 98 18.60 -9.77 10.80
CA ILE A 98 17.95 -10.78 9.96
C ILE A 98 18.30 -10.55 8.48
N TRP A 99 18.19 -9.31 8.00
CA TRP A 99 18.49 -9.01 6.59
C TRP A 99 19.96 -9.22 6.20
N LYS A 100 20.88 -9.31 7.17
CA LYS A 100 22.31 -9.57 6.95
C LYS A 100 22.71 -11.03 7.19
N SER A 101 21.98 -11.74 8.04
CA SER A 101 22.33 -13.11 8.46
C SER A 101 21.71 -14.20 7.60
N VAL A 102 20.65 -13.87 6.85
CA VAL A 102 19.97 -14.83 5.99
C VAL A 102 20.81 -15.02 4.72
N PRO A 103 21.22 -16.27 4.40
CA PRO A 103 22.01 -16.56 3.21
C PRO A 103 21.19 -16.33 1.93
N ASP A 104 21.88 -16.20 0.80
CA ASP A 104 21.24 -16.08 -0.50
C ASP A 104 20.29 -17.27 -0.76
N GLY A 105 19.06 -16.96 -1.18
CA GLY A 105 17.98 -17.96 -1.35
C GLY A 105 17.17 -18.28 -0.10
N GLY A 106 17.54 -17.76 1.08
CA GLY A 106 16.75 -17.89 2.32
C GLY A 106 15.53 -16.96 2.37
N PHE A 107 15.37 -16.10 1.38
CA PHE A 107 14.25 -15.16 1.27
C PHE A 107 13.13 -15.71 0.38
N MET A 108 11.90 -15.38 0.75
CA MET A 108 10.72 -15.62 -0.06
C MET A 108 10.30 -14.29 -0.70
N ASP A 109 10.31 -14.22 -2.03
CA ASP A 109 9.98 -13.02 -2.78
C ASP A 109 8.62 -13.15 -3.49
N SER A 110 7.80 -12.10 -3.43
CA SER A 110 6.54 -11.99 -4.17
C SER A 110 6.54 -10.70 -4.98
N LYS A 111 6.34 -10.80 -6.30
CA LYS A 111 6.45 -9.68 -7.24
C LYS A 111 5.07 -9.22 -7.70
N LEU A 112 4.88 -7.91 -7.74
CA LEU A 112 3.66 -7.26 -8.22
C LEU A 112 4.00 -6.23 -9.29
N ARG A 113 3.07 -6.03 -10.22
CA ARG A 113 3.15 -4.99 -11.25
C ARG A 113 2.33 -3.77 -10.82
N ALA A 114 2.86 -2.57 -11.03
CA ALA A 114 2.04 -1.36 -10.92
C ALA A 114 1.22 -1.19 -12.20
N VAL A 115 -0.07 -0.92 -12.06
CA VAL A 115 -0.98 -0.62 -13.17
C VAL A 115 -1.57 0.75 -12.93
N LEU A 116 -1.24 1.71 -13.80
CA LEU A 116 -1.76 3.06 -13.74
C LEU A 116 -2.96 3.15 -14.67
N LEU A 117 -4.15 3.34 -14.10
CA LEU A 117 -5.38 3.55 -14.85
C LEU A 117 -5.72 5.06 -14.82
N PRO A 118 -5.72 5.76 -15.97
CA PRO A 118 -6.23 7.11 -16.02
C PRO A 118 -7.72 7.11 -15.64
N VAL A 119 -8.21 8.23 -15.09
CA VAL A 119 -9.64 8.40 -14.86
C VAL A 119 -10.34 8.42 -16.22
N SER A 120 -11.21 7.46 -16.50
CA SER A 120 -12.27 7.65 -17.48
C SER A 120 -13.27 8.64 -16.87
N GLU A 121 -13.75 9.60 -17.65
CA GLU A 121 -14.62 10.72 -17.22
C GLU A 121 -15.99 10.31 -16.63
N GLU A 122 -16.19 9.02 -16.30
CA GLU A 122 -17.47 8.43 -15.86
C GLU A 122 -17.59 8.20 -14.33
N GLU A 123 -16.55 8.42 -13.51
CA GLU A 123 -16.61 8.23 -12.04
C GLU A 123 -16.55 9.57 -11.23
N VAL A 124 -17.21 10.66 -11.67
CA VAL A 124 -17.24 11.94 -10.92
C VAL A 124 -18.55 12.17 -10.14
N GLU A 125 -19.59 11.35 -10.33
CA GLU A 125 -20.86 11.49 -9.59
C GLU A 125 -21.05 10.40 -8.54
N ASP A 126 -20.42 10.50 -7.35
CA ASP A 126 -20.98 9.84 -6.15
C ASP A 126 -20.45 10.34 -4.78
N PHE A 127 -20.25 11.65 -4.59
CA PHE A 127 -19.83 12.17 -3.26
C PHE A 127 -20.50 13.48 -2.81
N THR A 128 -21.69 13.79 -3.34
CA THR A 128 -22.50 14.93 -2.85
C THR A 128 -23.95 14.52 -2.57
N SER A 129 -24.18 13.64 -1.58
CA SER A 129 -25.52 13.46 -1.02
C SER A 129 -25.61 13.34 0.50
N ASP A 130 -24.51 13.16 1.24
CA ASP A 130 -24.60 12.87 2.69
C ASP A 130 -24.32 14.05 3.64
N TYR A 131 -24.09 15.28 3.14
CA TYR A 131 -23.85 16.44 4.01
C TYR A 131 -25.09 17.29 4.34
N GLN A 132 -26.30 16.87 3.95
CA GLN A 132 -27.53 17.65 4.21
C GLN A 132 -28.46 17.12 5.31
N GLN A 133 -28.11 16.07 6.05
CA GLN A 133 -29.01 15.49 7.07
C GLN A 133 -28.57 15.65 8.55
N HIS A 134 -27.52 16.40 8.86
CA HIS A 134 -27.19 16.69 10.26
C HIS A 134 -26.76 18.14 10.52
N SER A 135 -27.61 19.09 10.10
CA SER A 135 -27.57 20.47 10.61
C SER A 135 -28.98 20.96 10.94
N SER A 136 -29.67 20.23 11.82
CA SER A 136 -30.90 20.69 12.46
C SER A 136 -30.78 20.58 13.98
N SER A 137 -29.86 21.37 14.54
CA SER A 137 -29.97 21.91 15.90
C SER A 137 -28.89 22.94 16.07
N VAL A 138 -29.28 24.07 16.67
CA VAL A 138 -28.50 25.29 16.90
C VAL A 138 -28.58 26.28 15.74
N CYS A 139 -29.69 27.01 15.65
CA CYS A 139 -29.75 28.44 15.28
C CYS A 139 -31.17 28.97 15.51
N GLU A 140 -31.60 29.11 16.77
CA GLU A 140 -32.64 30.09 17.13
C GLU A 140 -32.19 30.84 18.38
N LEU A 141 -31.34 31.84 18.14
CA LEU A 141 -31.16 33.00 19.00
C LEU A 141 -30.99 34.19 18.06
N ASN A 142 -32.08 34.90 17.74
CA ASN A 142 -32.26 36.32 18.08
C ASN A 142 -33.29 37.08 17.21
N ILE A 143 -34.11 37.87 17.93
CA ILE A 143 -34.68 39.19 17.57
C ILE A 143 -35.92 39.20 16.66
N PHE A 144 -37.10 39.38 17.26
CA PHE A 144 -37.82 40.67 17.32
C PHE A 144 -38.63 40.75 18.62
#